data_AF-A0AA96QQV5-F1
#
_entry.id   AF-A0AA96QQV5-F1
#
_cell.length_a   1.000
_cell.length_b   1.000
_cell.length_c   1.000
_cell.angle_alpha   90.00
_cell.angle_beta   90.00
_cell.angle_gamma   90.00
#
_symmetry.space_group_name_H-M   'P 1'
#
loop_
_entity.id
_entity.type
_entity.pdbx_description
1 polymer ?
#
loop_
_entity_poly.entity_id
_entity_poly.type
_entity_poly.pdbx_seq_one_letter_code
_entity_poly.pdbx_strand_id
1 'polypeptide(L)'
;MTAPDSVAIRALTGDVEVLSSTFPDTAAAPAPSAQELTRPIRRISRPVAAWLAIALPVRARWRGAPSGLRPAVLVLAAALGILALRLADVDTEAGSAPRSEPAVGQADTPTRSDAEQSVVPVGIPATEDPAGQGPVQLTTEQVAALPQASVVDSVPGAPADPAPTTELDGQVLHPIETTAVYTAPGGPAIVSLPARLLGADTWVPIVDQRPGWAMVLLPTAVPDGSPSPAGWIHLTPSIALDRIDRHVRIDSHNGSISVIGPLGAAGHGITGAVPRIEGGRRTFVALAPASRPTYWPASVWWPVLVRTDRLCPHVLGGMVIPGLRWDSPTDRLDATGCLPIPPATQPLLRDLPAGTAVLVH
;
A
#
# COMPACT_ATOMS: atom_id res chain seq x y z
N MET A 1 -2.51 -50.87 -39.75
CA MET A 1 -1.97 -49.90 -38.78
C MET A 1 -3.03 -48.84 -38.56
N THR A 2 -3.45 -48.74 -37.31
CA THR A 2 -4.76 -48.31 -36.82
C THR A 2 -4.86 -46.79 -36.67
N ALA A 3 -6.05 -46.25 -36.93
CA ALA A 3 -6.44 -44.85 -36.74
C ALA A 3 -6.60 -44.49 -35.24
N PRO A 4 -6.57 -43.20 -34.87
CA PRO A 4 -6.54 -42.76 -33.47
C PRO A 4 -7.91 -42.76 -32.78
N ASP A 5 -7.91 -43.15 -31.51
CA ASP A 5 -9.05 -43.17 -30.60
C ASP A 5 -9.55 -41.76 -30.25
N SER A 6 -10.85 -41.56 -30.44
CA SER A 6 -11.60 -40.39 -29.97
C SER A 6 -12.00 -40.55 -28.51
N VAL A 7 -11.70 -39.54 -27.68
CA VAL A 7 -12.13 -39.43 -26.28
C VAL A 7 -13.63 -39.11 -26.22
N ALA A 8 -14.42 -40.01 -25.62
CA ALA A 8 -15.82 -39.78 -25.31
C ALA A 8 -15.97 -39.41 -23.82
N ILE A 9 -16.47 -38.21 -23.54
CA ILE A 9 -16.87 -37.78 -22.19
C ILE A 9 -18.32 -38.25 -21.98
N ARG A 10 -18.53 -39.13 -20.99
CA ARG A 10 -19.87 -39.42 -20.44
C ARG A 10 -19.95 -38.85 -19.03
N ALA A 11 -20.94 -37.99 -18.80
CA ALA A 11 -21.38 -37.65 -17.45
C ALA A 11 -22.16 -38.82 -16.87
N LEU A 12 -21.76 -39.29 -15.69
CA LEU A 12 -22.52 -40.23 -14.86
C LEU A 12 -22.87 -39.51 -13.56
N THR A 13 -24.12 -39.10 -13.46
CA THR A 13 -24.86 -38.86 -12.22
C THR A 13 -24.84 -40.13 -11.36
N GLY A 14 -24.42 -40.00 -10.10
CA GLY A 14 -24.48 -41.06 -9.10
C GLY A 14 -24.32 -40.48 -7.69
N ASP A 15 -25.20 -40.90 -6.80
CA ASP A 15 -25.30 -40.49 -5.40
C ASP A 15 -24.00 -40.72 -4.61
N VAL A 16 -23.69 -39.80 -3.69
CA VAL A 16 -22.56 -39.92 -2.76
C VAL A 16 -23.05 -40.55 -1.46
N GLU A 17 -22.71 -41.82 -1.26
CA GLU A 17 -22.85 -42.53 0.01
C GLU A 17 -21.66 -42.18 0.91
N VAL A 18 -21.94 -41.64 2.10
CA VAL A 18 -20.92 -41.27 3.09
C VAL A 18 -20.48 -42.53 3.83
N LEU A 19 -19.30 -43.06 3.46
CA LEU A 19 -18.61 -44.08 4.24
C LEU A 19 -17.98 -43.45 5.49
N SER A 20 -18.38 -43.97 6.65
CA SER A 20 -17.84 -43.64 7.95
C SER A 20 -16.35 -43.95 8.05
N SER A 21 -15.55 -43.00 8.55
CA SER A 21 -14.14 -43.20 8.88
C SER A 21 -13.98 -43.51 10.37
N THR A 22 -13.58 -44.74 10.67
CA THR A 22 -13.15 -45.16 12.01
C THR A 22 -11.80 -44.52 12.34
N PHE A 23 -11.73 -43.71 13.41
CA PHE A 23 -10.47 -43.23 13.98
C PHE A 23 -9.95 -44.25 15.01
N PRO A 24 -8.64 -44.51 15.08
CA PRO A 24 -8.08 -45.39 16.09
C PRO A 24 -8.10 -44.74 17.49
N ASP A 25 -8.49 -45.56 18.47
CA ASP A 25 -8.51 -45.27 19.90
C ASP A 25 -7.20 -44.63 20.37
N THR A 26 -7.28 -43.36 20.77
CA THR A 26 -6.22 -42.74 21.56
C THR A 26 -6.56 -42.92 23.03
N ALA A 27 -5.67 -43.63 23.73
CA ALA A 27 -5.77 -43.94 25.14
C ALA A 27 -6.15 -42.73 26.02
N ALA A 28 -7.11 -42.97 26.91
CA ALA A 28 -7.68 -42.00 27.82
C ALA A 28 -6.61 -41.34 28.72
N ALA A 29 -6.45 -40.02 28.56
CA ALA A 29 -5.80 -39.18 29.56
C ALA A 29 -6.77 -38.96 30.74
N PRO A 30 -6.30 -38.97 31.99
CA PRO A 30 -7.15 -38.76 33.16
C PRO A 30 -7.75 -37.35 33.16
N ALA A 31 -9.05 -37.26 33.46
CA ALA A 31 -9.79 -36.01 33.54
C ALA A 31 -9.22 -35.08 34.64
N PRO A 32 -9.05 -33.77 34.37
CA PRO A 32 -8.60 -32.83 35.39
C PRO A 32 -9.67 -32.62 36.46
N SER A 33 -9.23 -32.53 37.71
CA SER A 33 -10.10 -32.37 38.88
C SER A 33 -10.81 -31.01 38.90
N ALA A 34 -12.06 -30.99 39.41
CA ALA A 34 -12.98 -29.85 39.41
C ALA A 34 -12.49 -28.59 40.19
N GLN A 35 -11.33 -28.62 40.84
CA GLN A 35 -10.73 -27.47 41.51
C GLN A 35 -9.84 -26.60 40.61
N GLU A 36 -9.58 -27.02 39.36
CA GLU A 36 -8.73 -26.26 38.42
C GLU A 36 -9.53 -25.30 37.51
N LEU A 37 -10.87 -25.33 37.58
CA LEU A 37 -11.79 -24.59 36.71
C LEU A 37 -12.17 -23.17 37.18
N THR A 38 -11.63 -22.67 38.28
CA THR A 38 -12.03 -21.38 38.87
C THR A 38 -10.89 -20.41 39.21
N ARG A 39 -9.74 -20.51 38.52
CA ARG A 39 -8.77 -19.40 38.54
C ARG A 39 -9.09 -18.41 37.43
N PRO A 40 -9.35 -17.12 37.72
CA PRO A 40 -9.52 -16.11 36.69
C PRO A 40 -8.21 -16.01 35.89
N ILE A 41 -8.31 -16.27 34.59
CA ILE A 41 -7.20 -16.16 33.65
C ILE A 41 -6.73 -14.70 33.69
N ARG A 42 -5.54 -14.44 34.24
CA ARG A 42 -4.91 -13.12 34.16
C ARG A 42 -4.78 -12.76 32.68
N ARG A 43 -5.46 -11.68 32.26
CA ARG A 43 -5.31 -11.11 30.92
C ARG A 43 -3.83 -10.81 30.69
N ILE A 44 -3.21 -11.63 29.86
CA ILE A 44 -1.88 -11.36 29.33
C ILE A 44 -2.01 -10.09 28.48
N SER A 45 -1.21 -9.06 28.79
CA SER A 45 -1.24 -7.82 28.03
C SER A 45 -0.85 -8.10 26.57
N ARG A 46 -1.52 -7.42 25.62
CA ARG A 46 -1.28 -7.56 24.17
C ARG A 46 0.20 -7.59 23.75
N PRO A 47 1.13 -6.80 24.34
CA PRO A 47 2.54 -6.89 23.99
C PRO A 47 3.21 -8.21 24.40
N VAL A 48 2.81 -8.80 25.53
CA VAL A 48 3.36 -10.09 26.00
C VAL A 48 2.84 -11.26 25.15
N ALA A 49 1.58 -11.19 24.71
CA ALA A 49 1.02 -12.16 23.78
C ALA A 49 1.70 -12.11 22.40
N ALA A 50 1.98 -10.90 21.89
CA ALA A 50 2.72 -10.71 20.63
C ALA A 50 4.16 -11.24 20.74
N TRP A 51 4.84 -10.99 21.86
CA TRP A 51 6.20 -11.48 22.09
C TRP A 51 6.27 -13.02 22.18
N LEU A 52 5.32 -13.65 22.88
CA LEU A 52 5.25 -15.12 22.97
C LEU A 52 4.95 -15.77 21.60
N ALA A 53 4.08 -15.15 20.79
CA ALA A 53 3.77 -15.63 19.44
C ALA A 53 4.98 -15.59 18.49
N ILE A 54 5.90 -14.64 18.68
CA ILE A 54 7.14 -14.53 17.89
C ILE A 54 8.22 -15.49 18.43
N ALA A 55 8.32 -15.68 19.74
CA ALA A 55 9.39 -16.49 20.36
C ALA A 55 9.17 -18.01 20.24
N LEU A 56 7.93 -18.48 20.21
CA LEU A 56 7.59 -19.93 20.16
C LEU A 56 7.96 -20.65 18.85
N PRO A 57 7.73 -20.09 17.63
CA PRO A 57 8.11 -20.76 16.39
C PRO A 57 9.63 -20.82 16.18
N VAL A 58 10.39 -19.91 16.82
CA VAL A 58 11.87 -19.94 16.79
C VAL A 58 12.38 -21.17 17.54
N ARG A 59 11.74 -21.57 18.65
CA ARG A 59 12.18 -22.73 19.44
C ARG A 59 11.91 -24.07 18.75
N ALA A 60 10.85 -24.17 17.94
CA ALA A 60 10.46 -25.41 17.26
C ALA A 60 11.31 -25.72 16.01
N ARG A 61 11.90 -24.71 15.35
CA ARG A 61 12.64 -24.86 14.08
C ARG A 61 14.16 -25.02 14.24
N TRP A 62 14.65 -25.16 15.48
CA TRP A 62 16.09 -25.01 15.82
C TRP A 62 16.90 -26.30 15.99
N ARG A 63 16.37 -27.47 15.62
CA ARG A 63 17.11 -28.75 15.75
C ARG A 63 18.22 -28.99 14.70
N GLY A 64 18.47 -28.07 13.76
CA GLY A 64 19.45 -28.28 12.66
C GLY A 64 20.42 -27.13 12.35
N ALA A 65 20.43 -26.02 13.10
CA ALA A 65 21.26 -24.85 12.73
C ALA A 65 22.73 -25.00 13.20
N PRO A 66 23.71 -24.64 12.34
CA PRO A 66 25.15 -24.72 12.65
C PRO A 66 25.53 -23.79 13.83
N SER A 67 26.47 -24.26 14.65
CA SER A 67 26.81 -23.71 15.97
C SER A 67 27.23 -22.24 15.98
N GLY A 68 27.77 -21.71 14.88
CA GLY A 68 28.26 -20.33 14.79
C GLY A 68 27.19 -19.24 14.70
N LEU A 69 25.98 -19.55 14.25
CA LEU A 69 24.91 -18.54 14.04
C LEU A 69 24.03 -18.32 15.28
N ARG A 70 24.11 -19.21 16.26
CA ARG A 70 23.29 -19.18 17.48
C ARG A 70 23.50 -17.94 18.36
N PRO A 71 24.74 -17.47 18.64
CA PRO A 71 24.92 -16.29 19.48
C PRO A 71 24.45 -15.01 18.79
N ALA A 72 24.68 -14.86 17.48
CA ALA A 72 24.28 -13.67 16.74
C ALA A 72 22.76 -13.48 16.70
N VAL A 73 22.00 -14.56 16.51
CA VAL A 73 20.52 -14.49 16.49
C VAL A 73 19.95 -14.24 17.88
N LEU A 74 20.56 -14.79 18.94
CA LEU A 74 20.16 -14.49 20.32
C LEU A 74 20.41 -13.03 20.70
N VAL A 75 21.55 -12.47 20.29
CA VAL A 75 21.86 -11.05 20.52
C VAL A 75 20.88 -10.15 19.77
N LEU A 76 20.55 -10.49 18.52
CA LEU A 76 19.60 -9.72 17.72
C LEU A 76 18.18 -9.77 18.32
N ALA A 77 17.72 -10.95 18.75
CA ALA A 77 16.42 -11.12 19.40
C ALA A 77 16.34 -10.36 20.74
N ALA A 78 17.43 -10.37 21.53
CA ALA A 78 17.51 -9.61 22.77
C ALA A 78 17.49 -8.09 22.50
N ALA A 79 18.23 -7.62 21.49
CA ALA A 79 18.24 -6.21 21.10
C ALA A 79 16.86 -5.72 20.63
N LEU A 80 16.16 -6.53 19.81
CA LEU A 80 14.79 -6.23 19.38
C LEU A 80 13.79 -6.24 20.54
N GLY A 81 13.94 -7.15 21.49
CA GLY A 81 13.12 -7.18 22.71
C GLY A 81 13.31 -5.95 23.59
N ILE A 82 14.56 -5.50 23.79
CA ILE A 82 14.86 -4.28 24.55
C ILE A 82 14.31 -3.04 23.82
N LEU A 83 14.44 -2.97 22.50
CA LEU A 83 13.90 -1.86 21.70
C LEU A 83 12.37 -1.77 21.80
N ALA A 84 11.66 -2.90 21.71
CA ALA A 84 10.22 -2.94 21.87
C ALA A 84 9.76 -2.51 23.28
N LEU A 85 10.50 -2.90 24.33
CA LEU A 85 10.23 -2.46 25.70
C LEU A 85 10.43 -0.94 25.87
N ARG A 86 11.46 -0.36 25.23
CA ARG A 86 11.70 1.09 25.29
C ARG A 86 10.64 1.90 24.54
N LEU A 87 10.15 1.40 23.41
CA LEU A 87 9.09 2.09 22.65
C LEU A 87 7.75 2.07 23.40
N ALA A 88 7.48 1.05 24.20
CA ALA A 88 6.27 0.98 25.02
C ALA A 88 6.27 1.94 26.24
N ASP A 89 7.44 2.40 26.71
CA ASP A 89 7.56 3.31 27.85
C ASP A 89 7.26 4.78 27.45
N VAL A 90 7.54 5.14 26.19
CA VAL A 90 7.42 6.52 25.69
C VAL A 90 5.96 6.98 25.55
N ASP A 91 5.00 6.06 25.45
CA ASP A 91 3.57 6.40 25.35
C ASP A 91 2.93 6.78 26.71
N THR A 92 3.67 6.71 27.81
CA THR A 92 3.10 6.88 29.17
C THR A 92 3.27 8.26 29.81
N GLU A 93 3.96 9.22 29.18
CA GLU A 93 4.22 10.56 29.77
C GLU A 93 3.51 11.74 29.07
N ALA A 94 2.61 11.50 28.11
CA ALA A 94 1.80 12.58 27.51
C ALA A 94 0.51 12.83 28.31
N GLY A 95 0.64 13.25 29.56
CA GLY A 95 -0.53 13.55 30.38
C GLY A 95 -0.19 14.20 31.71
N SER A 96 0.16 15.50 31.68
CA SER A 96 -0.17 16.50 32.72
C SER A 96 0.64 17.79 32.50
N ALA A 97 0.00 18.85 32.02
CA ALA A 97 0.43 20.21 32.34
C ALA A 97 -0.78 21.16 32.42
N PRO A 98 -0.78 22.12 33.36
CA PRO A 98 -2.00 22.70 33.93
C PRO A 98 -2.52 23.95 33.20
N ARG A 99 -3.84 24.09 33.31
CA ARG A 99 -4.66 25.27 33.01
C ARG A 99 -4.20 26.48 33.82
N SER A 100 -3.92 27.60 33.15
CA SER A 100 -3.75 28.92 33.76
C SER A 100 -4.73 29.91 33.09
N GLU A 101 -5.56 30.55 33.90
CA GLU A 101 -6.51 31.61 33.54
C GLU A 101 -6.06 32.94 34.21
N PRO A 102 -6.68 34.12 33.96
CA PRO A 102 -6.05 35.23 33.27
C PRO A 102 -5.76 36.44 34.18
N ALA A 103 -4.85 37.31 33.75
CA ALA A 103 -4.63 38.61 34.38
C ALA A 103 -5.11 39.75 33.46
N VAL A 104 -6.02 40.54 34.02
CA VAL A 104 -6.58 41.79 33.52
C VAL A 104 -5.51 42.88 33.48
N GLY A 105 -5.52 43.71 32.43
CA GLY A 105 -4.74 44.94 32.35
C GLY A 105 -5.14 45.80 31.15
N GLN A 106 -6.03 46.77 31.40
CA GLN A 106 -6.32 47.92 30.52
C GLN A 106 -5.07 48.77 30.29
N ALA A 107 -4.88 49.31 29.09
CA ALA A 107 -4.99 50.76 28.83
C ALA A 107 -4.46 51.15 27.43
N ASP A 108 -5.31 51.94 26.75
CA ASP A 108 -5.04 53.10 25.91
C ASP A 108 -4.49 53.00 24.47
N THR A 109 -5.35 53.50 23.57
CA THR A 109 -5.10 53.98 22.20
C THR A 109 -4.53 55.41 22.26
N PRO A 110 -3.78 55.92 21.27
CA PRO A 110 -4.43 56.57 20.10
C PRO A 110 -3.71 56.43 18.73
N THR A 111 -4.53 56.32 17.68
CA THR A 111 -4.54 57.03 16.39
C THR A 111 -3.24 57.44 15.65
N ARG A 112 -3.05 56.91 14.42
CA ARG A 112 -2.67 57.63 13.16
C ARG A 112 -2.74 56.66 11.96
N SER A 113 -3.71 56.76 11.04
CA SER A 113 -3.78 57.55 9.79
C SER A 113 -2.74 57.23 8.72
N ASP A 114 -3.26 57.06 7.49
CA ASP A 114 -2.65 57.03 6.15
C ASP A 114 -2.37 55.59 5.64
N ALA A 115 -3.28 54.95 4.90
CA ALA A 115 -3.68 55.18 3.50
C ALA A 115 -2.50 55.07 2.52
N GLU A 116 -2.26 53.87 1.96
CA GLU A 116 -1.78 53.76 0.57
C GLU A 116 -2.06 52.37 -0.04
N GLN A 117 -2.95 52.38 -1.04
CA GLN A 117 -2.98 51.56 -2.25
C GLN A 117 -3.18 50.04 -2.18
N SER A 118 -4.46 49.73 -2.29
CA SER A 118 -5.05 48.54 -2.92
C SER A 118 -4.47 48.29 -4.32
N VAL A 119 -3.79 47.16 -4.50
CA VAL A 119 -3.61 46.50 -5.80
C VAL A 119 -4.41 45.22 -5.75
N VAL A 120 -5.60 45.25 -6.34
CA VAL A 120 -6.46 44.08 -6.56
C VAL A 120 -5.77 43.21 -7.61
N PRO A 121 -5.35 41.97 -7.31
CA PRO A 121 -5.08 41.02 -8.39
C PRO A 121 -6.43 40.68 -9.01
N VAL A 122 -6.52 40.85 -10.33
CA VAL A 122 -7.64 40.39 -11.14
C VAL A 122 -7.86 38.90 -10.84
N GLY A 123 -8.83 38.64 -9.97
CA GLY A 123 -9.31 37.29 -9.71
C GLY A 123 -9.94 36.77 -10.99
N ILE A 124 -9.40 35.67 -11.49
CA ILE A 124 -10.10 34.84 -12.47
C ILE A 124 -11.48 34.55 -11.86
N PRO A 125 -12.60 34.86 -12.53
CA PRO A 125 -13.91 34.52 -12.01
C PRO A 125 -13.95 33.00 -11.84
N ALA A 126 -14.06 32.56 -10.59
CA ALA A 126 -14.39 31.19 -10.26
C ALA A 126 -15.69 30.88 -10.99
N THR A 127 -15.60 30.07 -12.04
CA THR A 127 -16.78 29.51 -12.70
C THR A 127 -17.37 28.51 -11.72
N GLU A 128 -18.31 28.97 -10.90
CA GLU A 128 -19.22 28.10 -10.17
C GLU A 128 -20.10 27.37 -11.20
N ASP A 129 -19.91 26.06 -11.30
CA ASP A 129 -20.72 25.12 -12.08
C ASP A 129 -21.13 23.95 -11.13
N PRO A 130 -22.28 23.28 -11.32
CA PRO A 130 -23.28 23.04 -10.30
C PRO A 130 -23.08 21.62 -9.75
N ALA A 131 -21.98 21.41 -9.03
CA ALA A 131 -21.80 20.23 -8.17
C ALA A 131 -20.84 20.52 -7.03
N GLY A 132 -20.92 21.73 -6.46
CA GLY A 132 -20.19 22.18 -5.25
C GLY A 132 -20.57 21.42 -3.98
N GLN A 133 -20.64 20.10 -4.04
CA GLN A 133 -20.76 19.24 -2.88
C GLN A 133 -19.39 19.18 -2.22
N GLY A 134 -19.25 19.93 -1.14
CA GLY A 134 -18.13 19.79 -0.22
C GLY A 134 -18.04 18.36 0.33
N PRO A 135 -16.87 17.97 0.85
CA PRO A 135 -16.70 16.63 1.40
C PRO A 135 -17.58 16.47 2.63
N VAL A 136 -18.00 15.22 2.89
CA VAL A 136 -18.46 14.87 4.23
C VAL A 136 -17.31 15.15 5.18
N GLN A 137 -17.51 16.15 6.05
CA GLN A 137 -16.50 16.61 6.98
C GLN A 137 -16.25 15.53 8.02
N LEU A 138 -14.99 15.09 8.12
CA LEU A 138 -14.54 14.12 9.10
C LEU A 138 -13.58 14.81 10.06
N THR A 139 -13.68 14.49 11.34
CA THR A 139 -12.65 14.86 12.31
C THR A 139 -11.37 14.07 12.05
N THR A 140 -10.24 14.56 12.52
CA THR A 140 -8.95 13.83 12.43
C THR A 140 -9.05 12.43 13.04
N GLU A 141 -9.79 12.27 14.14
CA GLU A 141 -10.04 10.98 14.78
C GLU A 141 -10.85 10.03 13.88
N GLN A 142 -11.85 10.56 13.17
CA GLN A 142 -12.63 9.77 12.22
C GLN A 142 -11.80 9.35 11.01
N VAL A 143 -10.94 10.22 10.49
CA VAL A 143 -10.00 9.87 9.41
C VAL A 143 -9.02 8.79 9.86
N ALA A 144 -8.49 8.90 11.09
CA ALA A 144 -7.59 7.89 11.66
C ALA A 144 -8.26 6.54 11.94
N ALA A 145 -9.59 6.52 12.11
CA ALA A 145 -10.37 5.31 12.29
C ALA A 145 -10.69 4.59 10.96
N LEU A 146 -10.52 5.25 9.81
CA LEU A 146 -10.68 4.61 8.51
C LEU A 146 -9.57 3.57 8.28
N PRO A 147 -9.84 2.48 7.54
CA PRO A 147 -8.78 1.63 7.02
C PRO A 147 -7.75 2.48 6.27
N GLN A 148 -6.47 2.16 6.40
CA GLN A 148 -5.41 2.89 5.70
C GLN A 148 -5.12 2.22 4.35
N ALA A 149 -4.95 3.02 3.30
CA ALA A 149 -4.55 2.52 1.98
C ALA A 149 -3.13 1.95 2.08
N SER A 150 -2.96 0.69 1.68
CA SER A 150 -1.73 -0.06 1.79
C SER A 150 -1.64 -1.06 0.65
N VAL A 151 -0.45 -1.25 0.07
CA VAL A 151 -0.26 -2.10 -1.12
C VAL A 151 -0.51 -3.59 -0.86
N VAL A 152 -0.71 -3.98 0.40
CA VAL A 152 -0.99 -5.36 0.80
C VAL A 152 -2.48 -5.60 1.10
N ASP A 153 -3.24 -4.54 1.36
CA ASP A 153 -4.65 -4.62 1.71
C ASP A 153 -5.53 -4.18 0.54
N SER A 154 -6.70 -4.80 0.40
CA SER A 154 -7.74 -4.34 -0.52
C SER A 154 -8.68 -3.36 0.17
N VAL A 155 -9.35 -2.50 -0.61
CA VAL A 155 -10.35 -1.56 -0.11
C VAL A 155 -11.71 -1.95 -0.68
N PRO A 156 -12.54 -2.68 0.09
CA PRO A 156 -13.88 -3.04 -0.35
C PRO A 156 -14.72 -1.80 -0.63
N GLY A 157 -15.45 -1.80 -1.76
CA GLY A 157 -16.32 -0.68 -2.15
C GLY A 157 -15.57 0.52 -2.74
N ALA A 158 -14.27 0.44 -2.98
CA ALA A 158 -13.57 1.41 -3.79
C ALA A 158 -14.15 1.43 -5.22
N PRO A 159 -14.44 2.62 -5.79
CA PRO A 159 -14.76 2.76 -7.19
C PRO A 159 -13.71 2.11 -8.09
N ALA A 160 -14.17 1.56 -9.21
CA ALA A 160 -13.26 1.13 -10.26
C ALA A 160 -12.67 2.35 -10.99
N ASP A 161 -11.44 2.19 -11.47
CA ASP A 161 -10.87 3.06 -12.48
C ASP A 161 -11.79 3.16 -13.71
N PRO A 162 -12.25 4.37 -14.09
CA PRO A 162 -13.20 4.56 -15.19
C PRO A 162 -12.61 4.30 -16.58
N ALA A 163 -11.29 4.32 -16.74
CA ALA A 163 -10.64 4.18 -18.05
C ALA A 163 -9.34 3.34 -17.97
N PRO A 164 -9.43 2.04 -17.61
CA PRO A 164 -8.29 1.22 -17.24
C PRO A 164 -7.27 0.99 -18.38
N THR A 165 -7.66 1.17 -19.63
CA THR A 165 -6.78 1.00 -20.80
C THR A 165 -6.22 2.32 -21.33
N THR A 166 -6.62 3.45 -20.75
CA THR A 166 -6.22 4.77 -21.21
C THR A 166 -4.95 5.22 -20.51
N GLU A 167 -3.99 5.70 -21.30
CA GLU A 167 -2.75 6.28 -20.78
C GLU A 167 -3.05 7.48 -19.85
N LEU A 168 -2.27 7.59 -18.77
CA LEU A 168 -2.38 8.71 -17.84
C LEU A 168 -1.58 9.90 -18.36
N ASP A 169 -2.07 11.10 -18.10
CA ASP A 169 -1.45 12.36 -18.54
C ASP A 169 -0.25 12.79 -17.65
N GLY A 170 0.12 11.95 -16.68
CA GLY A 170 1.22 12.17 -15.75
C GLY A 170 0.89 13.05 -14.56
N GLN A 171 -0.35 13.53 -14.39
CA GLN A 171 -0.73 14.27 -13.19
C GLN A 171 -0.71 13.36 -11.96
N VAL A 172 -0.08 13.84 -10.90
CA VAL A 172 0.03 13.14 -9.62
C VAL A 172 -0.35 14.04 -8.47
N LEU A 173 -0.73 13.38 -7.38
CA LEU A 173 -1.15 13.98 -6.13
C LEU A 173 -0.32 13.41 -4.99
N HIS A 174 0.11 14.29 -4.09
CA HIS A 174 0.73 13.94 -2.81
C HIS A 174 -0.04 14.58 -1.65
N PRO A 175 -0.56 13.78 -0.71
CA PRO A 175 -1.14 14.33 0.51
C PRO A 175 -0.03 14.72 1.50
N ILE A 176 -0.04 15.97 1.98
CA ILE A 176 0.93 16.47 2.98
C ILE A 176 0.63 15.86 4.36
N GLU A 177 -0.64 15.57 4.63
CA GLU A 177 -1.14 14.89 5.82
C GLU A 177 -2.09 13.75 5.42
N THR A 178 -2.32 12.78 6.31
CA THR A 178 -3.25 11.68 6.04
C THR A 178 -4.64 12.22 5.72
N THR A 179 -5.15 11.91 4.52
CA THR A 179 -6.43 12.44 4.01
C THR A 179 -7.44 11.34 3.78
N ALA A 180 -8.72 11.65 3.94
CA ALA A 180 -9.80 10.73 3.58
C ALA A 180 -9.93 10.59 2.05
N VAL A 181 -10.30 9.39 1.61
CA VAL A 181 -10.66 9.06 0.24
C VAL A 181 -12.11 8.61 0.22
N TYR A 182 -12.86 9.10 -0.76
CA TYR A 182 -14.31 8.98 -0.87
C TYR A 182 -14.72 8.14 -2.09
N THR A 183 -15.91 7.55 -2.06
CA THR A 183 -16.46 6.80 -3.20
C THR A 183 -16.89 7.70 -4.36
N ALA A 184 -17.27 8.94 -4.07
CA ALA A 184 -17.70 9.96 -5.02
C ALA A 184 -17.52 11.33 -4.36
N PRO A 185 -17.51 12.44 -5.12
CA PRO A 185 -17.68 13.77 -4.57
C PRO A 185 -18.94 13.83 -3.68
N GLY A 186 -18.81 14.28 -2.43
CA GLY A 186 -19.89 14.30 -1.45
C GLY A 186 -20.34 12.92 -0.91
N GLY A 187 -19.73 11.83 -1.38
CA GLY A 187 -20.02 10.46 -0.92
C GLY A 187 -19.38 10.11 0.42
N PRO A 188 -19.56 8.88 0.92
CA PRO A 188 -18.89 8.39 2.13
C PRO A 188 -17.38 8.21 1.92
N ALA A 189 -16.60 8.45 2.98
CA ALA A 189 -15.20 8.07 3.03
C ALA A 189 -15.06 6.56 3.25
N ILE A 190 -14.08 5.95 2.58
CA ILE A 190 -13.87 4.50 2.56
C ILE A 190 -12.50 4.08 3.06
N VAL A 191 -11.49 4.93 2.91
CA VAL A 191 -10.11 4.64 3.27
C VAL A 191 -9.39 5.96 3.54
N SER A 192 -8.34 5.93 4.35
CA SER A 192 -7.39 7.04 4.51
C SER A 192 -6.16 6.81 3.63
N LEU A 193 -5.75 7.84 2.88
CA LEU A 193 -4.51 7.84 2.12
C LEU A 193 -3.42 8.51 2.98
N PRO A 194 -2.39 7.78 3.42
CA PRO A 194 -1.34 8.34 4.26
C PRO A 194 -0.43 9.26 3.44
N ALA A 195 0.10 10.31 4.09
CA ALA A 195 1.14 11.16 3.50
C ALA A 195 2.40 10.39 3.11
N ARG A 196 2.70 9.33 3.86
CA ARG A 196 3.84 8.46 3.62
C ARG A 196 3.45 7.00 3.59
N LEU A 197 3.91 6.29 2.57
CA LEU A 197 3.79 4.86 2.41
C LEU A 197 5.18 4.24 2.63
N LEU A 198 5.31 3.35 3.62
CA LEU A 198 6.57 2.73 4.02
C LEU A 198 7.72 3.73 4.28
N GLY A 199 7.38 4.92 4.80
CA GLY A 199 8.33 5.97 5.15
C GLY A 199 8.76 6.87 3.98
N ALA A 200 8.34 6.58 2.76
CA ALA A 200 8.51 7.43 1.58
C ALA A 200 7.23 8.23 1.30
N ASP A 201 7.35 9.39 0.67
CA ASP A 201 6.19 10.22 0.33
C ASP A 201 5.26 9.50 -0.65
N THR A 202 3.96 9.53 -0.34
CA THR A 202 2.93 8.91 -1.16
C THR A 202 2.62 9.80 -2.36
N TRP A 203 2.88 9.28 -3.57
CA TRP A 203 2.49 9.90 -4.82
C TRP A 203 1.55 8.97 -5.57
N VAL A 204 0.35 9.45 -5.89
CA VAL A 204 -0.68 8.69 -6.60
C VAL A 204 -1.11 9.42 -7.87
N PRO A 205 -1.34 8.71 -8.99
CA PRO A 205 -1.77 9.35 -10.22
C PRO A 205 -3.24 9.77 -10.14
N ILE A 206 -3.54 10.89 -10.77
CA ILE A 206 -4.90 11.39 -10.97
C ILE A 206 -5.48 10.75 -12.23
N VAL A 207 -6.71 10.22 -12.12
CA VAL A 207 -7.39 9.48 -13.18
C VAL A 207 -8.64 10.16 -13.70
N ASP A 208 -9.21 11.08 -12.92
CA ASP A 208 -10.34 11.94 -13.27
C ASP A 208 -10.30 13.19 -12.38
N GLN A 209 -10.89 14.30 -12.83
CA GLN A 209 -10.98 15.54 -12.07
C GLN A 209 -12.37 16.15 -12.18
N ARG A 210 -12.82 16.74 -11.08
CA ARG A 210 -14.04 17.55 -11.00
C ARG A 210 -13.72 18.81 -10.20
N PRO A 211 -14.54 19.87 -10.29
CA PRO A 211 -14.32 21.08 -9.50
C PRO A 211 -14.16 20.75 -8.01
N GLY A 212 -12.98 21.04 -7.44
CA GLY A 212 -12.65 20.76 -6.03
C GLY A 212 -12.30 19.30 -5.70
N TRP A 213 -12.24 18.39 -6.68
CA TRP A 213 -12.06 16.96 -6.45
C TRP A 213 -11.12 16.32 -7.49
N ALA A 214 -10.30 15.38 -7.05
CA ALA A 214 -9.49 14.53 -7.91
C ALA A 214 -9.76 13.07 -7.61
N MET A 215 -9.99 12.25 -8.63
CA MET A 215 -10.01 10.80 -8.51
C MET A 215 -8.59 10.28 -8.71
N VAL A 216 -8.12 9.39 -7.84
CA VAL A 216 -6.76 8.83 -7.87
C VAL A 216 -6.78 7.31 -7.86
N LEU A 217 -5.72 6.68 -8.41
CA LEU A 217 -5.50 5.24 -8.19
C LEU A 217 -5.01 5.00 -6.77
N LEU A 218 -5.56 3.97 -6.11
CA LEU A 218 -5.19 3.66 -4.74
C LEU A 218 -3.99 2.69 -4.68
N PRO A 219 -3.05 2.91 -3.74
CA PRO A 219 -1.91 2.01 -3.54
C PRO A 219 -2.36 0.77 -2.77
N THR A 220 -3.24 -0.04 -3.36
CA THR A 220 -3.90 -1.17 -2.69
C THR A 220 -3.74 -2.48 -3.45
N ALA A 221 -3.83 -3.60 -2.73
CA ALA A 221 -3.89 -4.91 -3.37
C ALA A 221 -5.14 -5.00 -4.25
N VAL A 222 -4.95 -5.48 -5.48
CA VAL A 222 -6.03 -5.62 -6.47
C VAL A 222 -6.33 -7.11 -6.65
N PRO A 223 -7.53 -7.60 -6.32
CA PRO A 223 -7.92 -8.98 -6.56
C PRO A 223 -7.87 -9.34 -8.06
N ASP A 224 -7.70 -10.62 -8.36
CA ASP A 224 -7.61 -11.10 -9.74
C ASP A 224 -8.84 -10.73 -10.57
N GLY A 225 -8.60 -10.27 -11.80
CA GLY A 225 -9.66 -9.85 -12.73
C GLY A 225 -10.43 -8.59 -12.31
N SER A 226 -10.06 -7.95 -11.20
CA SER A 226 -10.71 -6.72 -10.75
C SER A 226 -10.04 -5.47 -11.36
N PRO A 227 -10.81 -4.42 -11.67
CA PRO A 227 -10.25 -3.14 -12.11
C PRO A 227 -9.39 -2.54 -11.00
N SER A 228 -8.44 -1.67 -11.39
CA SER A 228 -7.67 -0.91 -10.42
C SER A 228 -8.61 -0.11 -9.52
N PRO A 229 -8.49 -0.23 -8.18
CA PRO A 229 -9.29 0.55 -7.26
C PRO A 229 -8.86 2.01 -7.32
N ALA A 230 -9.86 2.88 -7.32
CA ALA A 230 -9.70 4.31 -7.37
C ALA A 230 -10.58 4.96 -6.30
N GLY A 231 -10.35 6.24 -6.04
CA GLY A 231 -11.15 6.98 -5.07
C GLY A 231 -10.99 8.47 -5.20
N TRP A 232 -11.97 9.22 -4.69
CA TRP A 232 -12.04 10.66 -4.78
C TRP A 232 -11.39 11.33 -3.57
N ILE A 233 -10.55 12.32 -3.82
CA ILE A 233 -9.93 13.18 -2.80
C ILE A 233 -10.43 14.60 -3.03
N HIS A 234 -10.89 15.24 -1.97
CA HIS A 234 -11.22 16.65 -2.00
C HIS A 234 -9.93 17.47 -2.00
N LEU A 235 -9.81 18.41 -2.93
CA LEU A 235 -8.62 19.24 -3.10
C LEU A 235 -8.61 20.33 -2.02
N THR A 236 -7.59 20.30 -1.18
CA THR A 236 -7.35 21.30 -0.13
C THR A 236 -5.91 21.81 -0.23
N PRO A 237 -5.53 22.88 0.48
CA PRO A 237 -4.13 23.32 0.55
C PRO A 237 -3.16 22.27 1.10
N SER A 238 -3.66 21.25 1.81
CA SER A 238 -2.87 20.11 2.31
C SER A 238 -2.57 19.05 1.23
N ILE A 239 -2.93 19.32 -0.02
CA ILE A 239 -2.71 18.44 -1.16
C ILE A 239 -1.74 19.12 -2.13
N ALA A 240 -0.60 18.49 -2.38
CA ALA A 240 0.34 18.90 -3.41
C ALA A 240 -0.02 18.22 -4.74
N LEU A 241 -0.02 18.99 -5.83
CA LEU A 241 -0.19 18.50 -7.19
C LEU A 241 1.13 18.65 -7.93
N ASP A 242 1.48 17.66 -8.73
CA ASP A 242 2.68 17.69 -9.57
C ASP A 242 2.42 16.94 -10.89
N ARG A 243 3.42 16.94 -11.78
CA ARG A 243 3.38 16.20 -13.04
C ARG A 243 4.65 15.41 -13.25
N ILE A 244 4.48 14.12 -13.50
CA ILE A 244 5.54 13.21 -13.92
C ILE A 244 5.48 13.10 -15.44
N ASP A 245 6.58 13.43 -16.10
CA ASP A 245 6.71 13.46 -17.56
C ASP A 245 7.12 12.11 -18.16
N ARG A 246 7.06 11.05 -17.35
CA ARG A 246 7.41 9.68 -17.72
C ARG A 246 6.31 8.71 -17.36
N HIS A 247 6.15 7.67 -18.17
CA HIS A 247 5.29 6.54 -17.86
C HIS A 247 5.91 5.24 -18.34
N VAL A 248 5.48 4.14 -17.75
CA VAL A 248 5.93 2.78 -18.09
C VAL A 248 4.84 2.09 -18.88
N ARG A 249 5.21 1.49 -20.01
CA ARG A 249 4.36 0.56 -20.75
C ARG A 249 4.87 -0.84 -20.59
N ILE A 250 3.99 -1.74 -20.19
CA ILE A 250 4.23 -3.16 -20.10
C ILE A 250 3.35 -3.83 -21.15
N ASP A 251 3.97 -4.32 -22.21
CA ASP A 251 3.32 -5.11 -23.25
C ASP A 251 3.44 -6.59 -22.86
N SER A 252 2.32 -7.15 -22.42
CA SER A 252 2.23 -8.54 -21.99
C SER A 252 2.19 -9.53 -23.16
N HIS A 253 1.81 -9.08 -24.36
CA HIS A 253 1.81 -9.92 -25.55
C HIS A 253 3.23 -10.17 -26.06
N ASN A 254 4.05 -9.12 -26.11
CA ASN A 254 5.42 -9.17 -26.62
C ASN A 254 6.46 -9.35 -25.50
N GLY A 255 6.05 -9.33 -24.23
CA GLY A 255 6.96 -9.40 -23.08
C GLY A 255 7.94 -8.24 -23.08
N SER A 256 7.45 -7.00 -23.23
CA SER A 256 8.31 -5.81 -23.29
C SER A 256 7.94 -4.77 -22.23
N ILE A 257 8.96 -4.08 -21.70
CA ILE A 257 8.81 -2.94 -20.80
C ILE A 257 9.47 -1.77 -21.52
N SER A 258 8.73 -0.68 -21.68
CA SER A 258 9.28 0.57 -22.18
C SER A 258 9.03 1.69 -21.18
N VAL A 259 10.01 2.56 -21.05
CA VAL A 259 9.88 3.81 -20.31
C VAL A 259 9.74 4.91 -21.34
N ILE A 260 8.65 5.65 -21.29
CA ILE A 260 8.36 6.71 -22.23
C ILE A 260 8.51 8.02 -21.48
N GLY A 261 9.22 8.97 -22.07
CA GLY A 261 9.48 10.28 -21.47
C GLY A 261 9.49 11.40 -22.51
N PRO A 262 9.92 12.62 -22.12
CA PRO A 262 9.86 13.80 -22.98
C PRO A 262 10.70 13.69 -24.25
N LEU A 263 11.81 12.96 -24.17
CA LEU A 263 12.76 12.76 -25.27
C LEU A 263 12.35 11.59 -26.19
N GLY A 264 11.14 11.07 -26.04
CA GLY A 264 10.62 9.91 -26.75
C GLY A 264 10.59 8.64 -25.90
N ALA A 265 10.27 7.52 -26.55
CA ALA A 265 10.25 6.21 -25.92
C ALA A 265 11.67 5.64 -25.81
N ALA A 266 12.15 5.45 -24.59
CA ALA A 266 13.35 4.66 -24.31
C ALA A 266 12.88 3.29 -23.78
N GLY A 267 12.72 2.33 -24.68
CA GLY A 267 12.29 0.98 -24.35
C GLY A 267 13.37 -0.05 -24.59
N HIS A 268 13.40 -1.08 -23.76
CA HIS A 268 14.19 -2.28 -24.02
C HIS A 268 13.25 -3.47 -23.92
N GLY A 269 13.25 -4.35 -24.93
CA GLY A 269 12.54 -5.62 -24.83
C GLY A 269 12.98 -6.36 -23.57
N ILE A 270 12.03 -6.88 -22.80
CA ILE A 270 12.38 -7.73 -21.66
C ILE A 270 12.76 -9.08 -22.26
N THR A 271 13.88 -9.64 -21.84
CA THR A 271 14.06 -11.09 -21.91
C THR A 271 13.18 -11.72 -20.83
N GLY A 272 11.88 -11.87 -21.12
CA GLY A 272 10.92 -12.48 -20.20
C GLY A 272 9.48 -12.22 -20.64
N ALA A 273 8.64 -13.26 -20.67
CA ALA A 273 7.21 -13.10 -20.91
C ALA A 273 6.57 -12.45 -19.67
N VAL A 274 5.92 -11.30 -19.85
CA VAL A 274 5.03 -10.74 -18.83
C VAL A 274 3.70 -11.50 -18.93
N PRO A 275 3.05 -11.88 -17.81
CA PRO A 275 1.76 -12.55 -17.85
C PRO A 275 0.73 -11.74 -18.65
N ARG A 276 -0.01 -12.40 -19.53
CA ARG A 276 -1.05 -11.76 -20.36
C ARG A 276 -2.16 -11.24 -19.44
N ILE A 277 -2.44 -9.94 -19.52
CA ILE A 277 -3.58 -9.33 -18.82
C ILE A 277 -4.66 -9.03 -19.86
N GLU A 278 -5.68 -9.89 -19.90
CA GLU A 278 -6.84 -9.63 -20.77
C GLU A 278 -7.53 -8.32 -20.35
N GLY A 279 -7.79 -7.46 -21.34
CA GLY A 279 -8.51 -6.20 -21.15
C GLY A 279 -7.65 -5.01 -20.73
N GLY A 280 -6.34 -5.20 -20.49
CA GLY A 280 -5.42 -4.12 -20.11
C GLY A 280 -5.77 -3.45 -18.77
N ARG A 281 -4.81 -2.75 -18.17
CA ARG A 281 -5.00 -2.05 -16.89
C ARG A 281 -3.91 -1.00 -16.67
N ARG A 282 -4.29 0.15 -16.12
CA ARG A 282 -3.35 1.14 -15.60
C ARG A 282 -3.22 1.01 -14.09
N THR A 283 -1.98 1.11 -13.66
CA THR A 283 -1.53 1.14 -12.27
C THR A 283 -0.39 2.15 -12.19
N PHE A 284 0.40 2.14 -11.12
CA PHE A 284 1.49 3.07 -10.94
C PHE A 284 2.61 2.49 -10.08
N VAL A 285 3.75 3.15 -10.10
CA VAL A 285 4.85 2.84 -9.19
C VAL A 285 4.55 3.46 -7.84
N ALA A 286 4.12 2.64 -6.87
CA ALA A 286 3.85 3.11 -5.51
C ALA A 286 5.16 3.37 -4.73
N LEU A 287 6.19 2.56 -4.96
CA LEU A 287 7.51 2.73 -4.34
C LEU A 287 8.63 2.43 -5.33
N ALA A 288 9.60 3.34 -5.38
CA ALA A 288 10.78 3.24 -6.22
C ALA A 288 12.07 3.55 -5.44
N PRO A 289 13.25 3.20 -5.96
CA PRO A 289 14.53 3.60 -5.38
C PRO A 289 14.67 5.13 -5.24
N ALA A 290 14.07 5.90 -6.15
CA ALA A 290 14.03 7.35 -6.08
C ALA A 290 13.16 7.88 -4.92
N SER A 291 12.18 7.09 -4.46
CA SER A 291 11.26 7.41 -3.36
C SER A 291 11.93 7.15 -1.99
N ARG A 292 13.01 7.87 -1.70
CA ARG A 292 13.77 7.60 -0.46
C ARG A 292 12.97 8.01 0.77
N PRO A 293 13.04 7.21 1.85
CA PRO A 293 12.35 7.55 3.08
C PRO A 293 13.03 8.74 3.76
N THR A 294 12.23 9.65 4.31
CA THR A 294 12.74 10.86 4.98
C THR A 294 13.56 10.54 6.23
N TYR A 295 13.28 9.41 6.87
CA TYR A 295 13.96 8.99 8.09
C TYR A 295 15.33 8.34 7.79
N TRP A 296 16.39 8.91 8.39
CA TRP A 296 17.78 8.58 8.06
C TRP A 296 18.16 7.09 8.14
N PRO A 297 17.72 6.29 9.15
CA PRO A 297 18.07 4.87 9.20
C PRO A 297 17.39 4.08 8.10
N ALA A 298 16.13 4.39 7.78
CA ALA A 298 15.41 3.72 6.70
C ALA A 298 16.09 4.00 5.35
N SER A 299 16.63 5.21 5.17
CA SER A 299 17.39 5.60 3.98
C SER A 299 18.65 4.75 3.77
N VAL A 300 19.33 4.32 4.83
CA VAL A 300 20.52 3.43 4.73
C VAL A 300 20.14 2.05 4.19
N TRP A 301 19.00 1.51 4.61
CA TRP A 301 18.54 0.18 4.19
C TRP A 301 17.71 0.21 2.90
N TRP A 302 17.28 1.39 2.44
CA TRP A 302 16.41 1.54 1.28
C TRP A 302 16.93 0.85 0.01
N PRO A 303 18.22 0.97 -0.38
CA PRO A 303 18.74 0.29 -1.57
C PRO A 303 18.73 -1.24 -1.46
N VAL A 304 18.65 -1.78 -0.24
CA VAL A 304 18.55 -3.23 0.01
C VAL A 304 17.08 -3.69 -0.08
N LEU A 305 16.16 -2.85 0.38
CA LEU A 305 14.72 -3.15 0.42
C LEU A 305 14.04 -2.98 -0.94
N VAL A 306 14.34 -1.88 -1.63
CA VAL A 306 13.74 -1.51 -2.93
C VAL A 306 14.79 -1.60 -4.01
N ARG A 307 14.82 -2.75 -4.70
CA ARG A 307 15.79 -3.03 -5.74
C ARG A 307 15.26 -2.68 -7.14
N THR A 308 16.17 -2.32 -8.05
CA THR A 308 15.84 -1.98 -9.46
C THR A 308 15.76 -3.19 -10.38
N ASP A 309 16.20 -4.37 -9.95
CA ASP A 309 16.30 -5.56 -10.79
C ASP A 309 14.99 -6.36 -10.86
N ARG A 310 13.94 -5.89 -10.20
CA ARG A 310 12.65 -6.58 -10.13
C ARG A 310 11.49 -5.64 -9.82
N LEU A 311 10.34 -5.92 -10.42
CA LEU A 311 9.03 -5.32 -10.09
C LEU A 311 8.29 -6.27 -9.17
N CYS A 312 7.54 -5.76 -8.19
CA CYS A 312 6.77 -6.51 -7.17
C CYS A 312 5.38 -5.85 -6.89
N PRO A 313 4.24 -6.54 -6.73
CA PRO A 313 2.98 -5.99 -6.25
C PRO A 313 2.97 -5.87 -4.74
N HIS A 314 3.92 -6.52 -4.07
CA HIS A 314 4.13 -6.47 -2.65
C HIS A 314 5.40 -5.69 -2.29
N VAL A 315 5.48 -5.28 -1.03
CA VAL A 315 6.51 -4.40 -0.47
C VAL A 315 7.93 -4.98 -0.43
N LEU A 316 8.08 -6.29 -0.66
CA LEU A 316 9.37 -6.96 -0.53
C LEU A 316 10.05 -7.15 -1.87
N GLY A 317 11.29 -6.69 -1.98
CA GLY A 317 12.27 -7.21 -2.92
C GLY A 317 12.52 -6.37 -4.18
N GLY A 318 11.68 -5.39 -4.50
CA GLY A 318 11.77 -4.64 -5.74
C GLY A 318 10.94 -3.35 -5.73
N MET A 319 10.80 -2.74 -6.91
CA MET A 319 9.88 -1.61 -7.11
C MET A 319 8.44 -2.08 -6.95
N VAL A 320 7.65 -1.33 -6.19
CA VAL A 320 6.29 -1.74 -5.84
C VAL A 320 5.29 -1.17 -6.85
N ILE A 321 4.59 -2.05 -7.55
CA ILE A 321 3.53 -1.73 -8.52
C ILE A 321 2.25 -2.45 -8.09
N PRO A 322 1.31 -1.75 -7.43
CA PRO A 322 0.10 -2.36 -6.92
C PRO A 322 -0.70 -3.06 -8.03
N GLY A 323 -1.22 -4.24 -7.71
CA GLY A 323 -2.05 -5.00 -8.63
C GLY A 323 -1.29 -5.65 -9.79
N LEU A 324 0.04 -5.55 -9.91
CA LEU A 324 0.78 -6.31 -10.92
C LEU A 324 0.52 -7.82 -10.74
N ARG A 325 -0.04 -8.48 -11.77
CA ARG A 325 -0.31 -9.92 -11.77
C ARG A 325 0.95 -10.70 -12.12
N TRP A 326 1.02 -11.92 -11.62
CA TRP A 326 2.14 -12.82 -11.86
C TRP A 326 1.77 -14.28 -12.04
N ASP A 327 0.50 -14.62 -12.14
CA ASP A 327 0.12 -15.96 -12.54
C ASP A 327 0.51 -16.18 -13.99
N SER A 328 1.74 -16.62 -14.18
CA SER A 328 2.26 -17.05 -15.46
C SER A 328 2.32 -18.58 -15.42
N PRO A 329 1.70 -19.28 -16.39
CA PRO A 329 1.94 -20.70 -16.59
C PRO A 329 3.39 -21.01 -17.03
N THR A 330 4.21 -19.98 -17.24
CA THR A 330 5.65 -20.09 -17.50
C THR A 330 6.45 -19.73 -16.25
N ASP A 331 7.38 -20.62 -15.87
CA ASP A 331 8.32 -20.61 -14.72
C ASP A 331 9.27 -19.38 -14.68
N ARG A 332 8.76 -18.16 -14.79
CA ARG A 332 9.53 -16.95 -15.15
C ARG A 332 9.44 -15.81 -14.13
N LEU A 333 8.72 -16.03 -13.02
CA LEU A 333 8.90 -15.23 -11.82
C LEU A 333 10.17 -15.68 -11.11
N ASP A 334 10.78 -14.78 -10.34
CA ASP A 334 11.74 -15.25 -9.35
C ASP A 334 11.04 -16.04 -8.24
N ALA A 335 11.82 -16.71 -7.37
CA ALA A 335 11.28 -17.50 -6.26
C ALA A 335 10.45 -16.68 -5.24
N THR A 336 10.45 -15.35 -5.35
CA THR A 336 9.67 -14.44 -4.52
C THR A 336 8.40 -13.93 -5.21
N GLY A 337 8.13 -14.40 -6.42
CA GLY A 337 7.02 -13.95 -7.23
C GLY A 337 7.34 -12.71 -8.07
N CYS A 338 8.51 -12.09 -7.91
CA CYS A 338 8.84 -10.84 -8.60
C CYS A 338 9.20 -11.02 -10.07
N LEU A 339 8.86 -10.01 -10.89
CA LEU A 339 9.21 -9.99 -12.32
C LEU A 339 10.66 -9.49 -12.46
N PRO A 340 11.61 -10.33 -12.92
CA PRO A 340 12.99 -9.90 -13.11
C PRO A 340 13.11 -8.90 -14.25
N ILE A 341 13.98 -7.89 -14.05
CA ILE A 341 14.22 -6.81 -15.01
C ILE A 341 15.60 -6.97 -15.65
N PRO A 342 15.71 -6.94 -16.99
CA PRO A 342 16.98 -7.00 -17.70
C PRO A 342 17.92 -5.87 -17.27
N PRO A 343 19.23 -6.14 -17.12
CA PRO A 343 20.21 -5.13 -16.72
C PRO A 343 20.21 -3.86 -17.57
N ALA A 344 19.87 -3.96 -18.86
CA ALA A 344 19.79 -2.83 -19.77
C ALA A 344 18.69 -1.81 -19.43
N THR A 345 17.60 -2.26 -18.79
CA THR A 345 16.45 -1.41 -18.42
C THR A 345 16.59 -0.81 -17.03
N GLN A 346 17.41 -1.41 -16.15
CA GLN A 346 17.55 -0.98 -14.75
C GLN A 346 17.97 0.49 -14.56
N PRO A 347 18.87 1.08 -15.38
CA PRO A 347 19.21 2.50 -15.26
C PRO A 347 17.99 3.40 -15.50
N LEU A 348 17.13 3.07 -16.47
CA LEU A 348 15.93 3.85 -16.78
C LEU A 348 14.92 3.82 -15.64
N LEU A 349 14.83 2.70 -14.92
CA LEU A 349 13.89 2.51 -13.82
C LEU A 349 14.38 3.07 -12.49
N ARG A 350 15.70 3.20 -12.31
CA ARG A 350 16.30 3.77 -11.09
C ARG A 350 15.81 5.17 -10.78
N ASP A 351 15.57 5.96 -11.83
CA ASP A 351 15.20 7.36 -11.74
C ASP A 351 13.68 7.57 -11.83
N LEU A 352 12.88 6.50 -11.82
CA LEU A 352 11.43 6.65 -11.84
C LEU A 352 10.92 7.14 -10.49
N PRO A 353 10.19 8.27 -10.45
CA PRO A 353 9.54 8.73 -9.23
C PRO A 353 8.36 7.82 -8.85
N ALA A 354 8.00 7.81 -7.56
CA ALA A 354 6.70 7.27 -7.15
C ALA A 354 5.57 8.06 -7.82
N GLY A 355 4.44 7.42 -8.05
CA GLY A 355 3.31 7.97 -8.80
C GLY A 355 3.46 7.82 -10.33
N THR A 356 4.61 7.38 -10.84
CA THR A 356 4.80 7.11 -12.28
C THR A 356 3.72 6.16 -12.77
N ALA A 357 2.98 6.59 -13.80
CA ALA A 357 1.94 5.79 -14.42
C ALA A 357 2.51 4.53 -15.09
N VAL A 358 1.83 3.41 -14.92
CA VAL A 358 2.17 2.11 -15.52
C VAL A 358 0.96 1.60 -16.28
N LEU A 359 1.07 1.45 -17.61
CA LEU A 359 0.03 0.86 -18.44
C LEU A 359 0.42 -0.57 -18.82
N VAL A 360 -0.40 -1.54 -18.42
CA VAL A 360 -0.24 -2.95 -18.78
C VAL A 360 -1.28 -3.31 -19.84
N HIS A 361 -0.84 -3.89 -20.96
CA HIS A 361 -1.71 -4.23 -22.10
C HIS A 361 -1.32 -5.54 -22.77
#